data_AF-A0A934ANZ5-F1
#
_entry.id   AF-A0A934ANZ5-F1
#
_cell.length_a   1.000
_cell.length_b   1.000
_cell.length_c   1.000
_cell.angle_alpha   90.00
_cell.angle_beta   90.00
_cell.angle_gamma   90.00
#
_symmetry.space_group_name_H-M   'P 1'
#
loop_
_entity.id
_entity.type
_entity.pdbx_description
1 polymer ?
#
loop_
_entity_poly.entity_id
_entity_poly.type
_entity_poly.pdbx_seq_one_letter_code
_entity_poly.pdbx_strand_id
1 'polypeptide(L)'
;MDLLLRLANGRTLLALLAAGCGLILLLRVSPASLRWLHDRRYPPQKASNPLGDQILRELSEKDRLRVEALHRGLLDELAAAKAQGFDVADLETRAQTAASFNVTRTRAEAERLLNEVRRDIPIKESAEPPLPQYGKGQSAPGGAP
;
A
#
# COMPACT_ATOMS: atom_id res chain seq x y z
N MET A 1 4.45 -20.16 -52.83
CA MET A 1 3.81 -18.82 -52.87
C MET A 1 2.38 -18.87 -53.44
N ASP A 2 1.94 -19.97 -54.06
CA ASP A 2 0.61 -20.08 -54.70
C ASP A 2 -0.57 -20.50 -53.80
N LEU A 3 -0.32 -20.97 -52.57
CA LEU A 3 -1.39 -21.41 -51.66
C LEU A 3 -2.13 -20.26 -50.97
N LEU A 4 -1.46 -19.12 -50.77
CA LEU A 4 -2.05 -17.92 -50.16
C LEU A 4 -2.91 -17.12 -51.14
N LEU A 5 -2.61 -17.17 -52.44
CA LEU A 5 -3.35 -16.45 -53.49
C LEU A 5 -4.59 -17.19 -53.99
N ARG A 6 -4.66 -18.52 -53.82
CA ARG A 6 -5.82 -19.35 -54.23
C ARG A 6 -7.02 -19.29 -53.27
N LEU A 7 -6.82 -18.82 -52.05
CA LEU A 7 -7.88 -18.70 -51.04
C LEU A 7 -8.52 -17.30 -50.99
N ALA A 8 -8.09 -16.37 -51.84
CA ALA A 8 -8.60 -15.00 -51.92
C ALA A 8 -9.88 -14.92 -52.77
N ASN A 9 -10.89 -15.74 -52.45
CA ASN A 9 -12.24 -15.45 -52.89
C ASN A 9 -12.70 -14.18 -52.14
N GLY A 10 -13.31 -13.21 -52.81
CA GLY A 10 -13.78 -11.97 -52.16
C GLY A 10 -14.67 -12.22 -50.92
N ARG A 11 -15.30 -13.40 -50.84
CA ARG A 11 -16.07 -13.86 -49.69
C ARG A 11 -15.22 -14.17 -48.44
N THR A 12 -14.00 -14.71 -48.58
CA THR A 12 -13.11 -14.98 -47.43
C THR A 12 -12.52 -13.68 -46.88
N LEU A 13 -12.21 -12.72 -47.76
CA LEU A 13 -11.80 -11.36 -47.37
C LEU A 13 -12.94 -10.63 -46.65
N LEU A 14 -14.17 -10.72 -47.13
CA LEU A 14 -15.35 -10.15 -46.46
C LEU A 14 -15.61 -10.80 -45.10
N ALA A 15 -15.47 -12.13 -45.00
CA ALA A 15 -15.63 -12.85 -43.74
C ALA A 15 -14.56 -12.45 -42.71
N LEU A 16 -13.30 -12.27 -43.14
CA LEU A 16 -12.22 -11.79 -42.28
C LEU A 16 -12.42 -10.35 -41.82
N LEU A 17 -12.88 -9.47 -42.72
CA LEU A 17 -13.23 -8.08 -42.35
C LEU A 17 -14.40 -8.04 -41.36
N ALA A 18 -15.44 -8.83 -41.57
CA ALA A 18 -16.57 -8.93 -40.66
C ALA A 18 -16.16 -9.48 -39.28
N ALA A 19 -15.31 -10.52 -39.25
CA ALA A 19 -14.77 -11.07 -38.02
C ALA A 19 -13.87 -10.06 -37.28
N GLY A 20 -13.01 -9.33 -38.00
CA GLY A 20 -12.19 -8.26 -37.44
C GLY A 20 -13.03 -7.12 -36.86
N CYS A 21 -14.06 -6.69 -37.57
CA CYS A 21 -14.98 -5.64 -37.12
C CYS A 21 -15.79 -6.09 -35.88
N GLY A 22 -16.25 -7.35 -35.87
CA GLY A 22 -16.92 -7.96 -34.72
C GLY A 22 -16.01 -8.03 -33.49
N LEU A 23 -14.74 -8.41 -33.66
CA LEU A 23 -13.75 -8.44 -32.58
C LEU A 23 -13.48 -7.04 -32.01
N ILE A 24 -13.35 -6.03 -32.87
CA ILE A 24 -13.15 -4.63 -32.45
C ILE A 24 -14.35 -4.11 -31.67
N LEU A 25 -15.57 -4.41 -32.11
CA LEU A 25 -16.78 -4.05 -31.38
C LEU A 25 -16.85 -4.77 -30.03
N LEU A 26 -16.50 -6.05 -29.97
CA LEU A 26 -16.46 -6.81 -28.72
C LEU A 26 -15.43 -6.23 -27.74
N LEU A 27 -14.24 -5.87 -28.23
CA LEU A 27 -13.16 -5.24 -27.47
C LEU A 27 -13.53 -3.82 -27.01
N ARG A 28 -14.39 -3.10 -27.74
CA ARG A 28 -14.91 -1.78 -27.31
C ARG A 28 -16.05 -1.88 -26.31
N VAL A 29 -16.92 -2.89 -26.45
CA VAL A 29 -18.07 -3.08 -25.56
C VAL A 29 -17.63 -3.71 -24.23
N SER A 30 -16.63 -4.59 -24.23
CA SER A 30 -16.08 -5.24 -23.03
C SER A 30 -15.65 -4.27 -21.91
N PRO A 31 -14.88 -3.20 -22.15
CA PRO A 31 -14.53 -2.26 -21.09
C PRO A 31 -15.74 -1.46 -20.59
N ALA A 32 -16.73 -1.18 -21.44
CA ALA A 32 -17.95 -0.49 -21.02
C ALA A 32 -18.85 -1.38 -20.16
N SER A 33 -19.01 -2.66 -20.53
CA SER A 33 -19.79 -3.62 -19.76
C SER A 33 -19.09 -4.01 -18.45
N LEU A 34 -17.75 -4.13 -18.46
CA LEU A 34 -16.96 -4.33 -17.25
C LEU A 34 -17.04 -3.11 -16.32
N ARG A 35 -16.95 -1.89 -16.84
CA ARG A 35 -17.16 -0.65 -16.05
C ARG A 35 -18.56 -0.60 -15.46
N TRP A 36 -19.60 -0.91 -16.26
CA TRP A 36 -20.97 -0.94 -15.77
C TRP A 36 -21.16 -1.98 -14.66
N LEU A 37 -20.60 -3.18 -14.82
CA LEU A 37 -20.70 -4.24 -13.81
C LEU A 37 -19.89 -3.92 -12.55
N HIS A 38 -18.74 -3.27 -12.72
CA HIS A 38 -17.91 -2.75 -11.64
C HIS A 38 -18.64 -1.63 -10.88
N ASP A 39 -19.20 -0.63 -11.58
CA ASP A 39 -19.99 0.46 -10.98
C ASP A 39 -21.26 -0.05 -10.30
N ARG A 40 -21.83 -1.18 -10.76
CA ARG A 40 -22.98 -1.80 -10.08
C ARG A 40 -22.60 -2.55 -8.81
N ARG A 41 -21.44 -3.20 -8.79
CA ARG A 41 -20.93 -3.94 -7.61
C ARG A 41 -20.25 -3.03 -6.60
N TYR A 42 -19.62 -1.97 -7.07
CA TYR A 42 -18.89 -0.98 -6.29
C TYR A 42 -19.27 0.40 -6.79
N PRO A 43 -20.47 0.91 -6.42
CA PRO A 43 -20.89 2.23 -6.84
C PRO A 43 -19.86 3.26 -6.42
N PRO A 44 -19.45 4.18 -7.32
CA PRO A 44 -18.45 5.17 -7.00
C PRO A 44 -18.96 5.99 -5.81
N GLN A 45 -18.18 6.00 -4.73
CA GLN A 45 -18.48 6.75 -3.51
C GLN A 45 -18.31 8.26 -3.81
N LYS A 46 -19.31 8.83 -4.48
CA LYS A 46 -19.39 10.26 -4.76
C LYS A 46 -20.28 10.91 -3.71
N ALA A 47 -19.93 12.13 -3.30
CA ALA A 47 -20.64 12.95 -2.33
C ALA A 47 -22.08 13.34 -2.73
N SER A 48 -22.61 12.82 -3.84
CA SER A 48 -23.97 13.12 -4.32
C SER A 48 -25.05 12.18 -3.76
N ASN A 49 -24.69 11.21 -2.93
CA ASN A 49 -25.62 10.29 -2.26
C ASN A 49 -25.45 10.44 -0.73
N PRO A 50 -26.52 10.61 0.07
CA PRO A 50 -26.42 10.77 1.53
C PRO A 50 -25.63 9.64 2.23
N LEU A 51 -25.70 8.41 1.72
CA LEU A 51 -24.89 7.30 2.23
C LEU A 51 -23.40 7.45 1.88
N GLY A 52 -23.08 8.03 0.72
CA GLY A 52 -21.71 8.32 0.31
C GLY A 52 -21.06 9.37 1.21
N ASP A 53 -21.81 10.41 1.59
CA ASP A 53 -21.33 11.44 2.53
C ASP A 53 -21.04 10.87 3.92
N GLN A 54 -21.88 9.96 4.42
CA GLN A 54 -21.64 9.29 5.69
C GLN A 54 -20.37 8.44 5.66
N ILE A 55 -20.19 7.65 4.59
CA ILE A 55 -18.99 6.82 4.41
C ILE A 55 -17.73 7.69 4.32
N LEU A 56 -17.77 8.80 3.57
CA LEU A 56 -16.64 9.72 3.44
C LEU A 56 -16.31 10.40 4.78
N ARG A 57 -17.31 10.74 5.59
CA ARG A 57 -17.10 11.28 6.95
C ARG A 57 -16.46 10.24 7.87
N GLU A 58 -17.00 9.02 7.91
CA GLU A 58 -16.42 7.94 8.72
C GLU A 58 -14.97 7.62 8.32
N LEU A 59 -14.68 7.57 7.01
CA LEU A 59 -13.32 7.39 6.51
C LEU A 59 -12.41 8.52 6.97
N SER A 60 -12.86 9.77 6.82
CA SER A 60 -12.10 10.93 7.28
C SER A 60 -11.89 10.92 8.80
N GLU A 61 -12.86 10.47 9.60
CA GLU A 61 -12.69 10.34 11.05
C GLU A 61 -11.69 9.23 11.41
N LYS A 62 -11.78 8.06 10.76
CA LYS A 62 -10.81 6.97 10.94
C LYS A 62 -9.39 7.40 10.60
N ASP A 63 -9.22 8.11 9.50
CA ASP A 63 -7.91 8.62 9.08
C ASP A 63 -7.37 9.64 10.10
N ARG A 64 -8.23 10.52 10.62
CA ARG A 64 -7.85 11.46 11.68
C ARG A 64 -7.34 10.74 12.93
N LEU A 65 -8.11 9.76 13.40
CA LEU A 65 -7.78 8.97 14.59
C LEU A 65 -6.47 8.19 14.40
N ARG A 66 -6.23 7.68 13.18
CA ARG A 66 -4.98 7.00 12.83
C ARG A 66 -3.77 7.92 12.97
N VAL A 67 -3.84 9.14 12.44
CA VAL A 67 -2.73 10.13 12.58
C VAL A 67 -2.53 10.53 14.04
N GLU A 68 -3.60 10.71 14.80
CA GLU A 68 -3.51 10.99 16.25
C GLU A 68 -2.87 9.83 17.03
N ALA A 69 -3.18 8.58 16.66
CA ALA A 69 -2.59 7.40 17.28
C ALA A 69 -1.09 7.27 16.95
N LEU A 70 -0.71 7.52 15.69
CA LEU A 70 0.69 7.56 15.28
C LEU A 70 1.48 8.64 16.04
N HIS A 71 0.90 9.83 16.17
CA HIS A 71 1.54 10.92 16.91
C HIS A 71 1.77 10.56 18.38
N ARG A 72 0.77 9.96 19.05
CA ARG A 72 0.91 9.49 20.44
C ARG A 72 2.01 8.44 20.59
N GLY A 73 2.01 7.40 19.74
CA GLY A 73 3.05 6.37 19.78
C GLY A 73 4.45 6.93 19.52
N LEU A 74 4.57 7.93 18.65
CA LEU A 74 5.84 8.61 18.40
C LEU A 74 6.35 9.38 19.62
N LEU A 75 5.47 10.05 20.37
CA LEU A 75 5.86 10.73 21.61
C LEU A 75 6.38 9.75 22.66
N ASP A 76 5.77 8.56 22.76
CA ASP A 76 6.26 7.51 23.65
C ASP A 76 7.66 7.02 23.24
N GLU A 77 7.91 6.85 21.93
CA GLU A 77 9.24 6.47 21.40
C GLU A 77 10.29 7.57 21.64
N LEU A 78 9.94 8.84 21.44
CA LEU A 78 10.82 9.98 21.72
C LEU A 78 11.13 10.11 23.22
N ALA A 79 10.14 9.87 24.09
CA ALA A 79 10.35 9.84 25.53
C ALA A 79 11.32 8.72 25.95
N ALA A 80 11.21 7.54 25.32
CA ALA A 80 12.15 6.45 25.54
C ALA A 80 13.58 6.80 25.07
N ALA A 81 13.72 7.43 23.90
CA ALA A 81 15.02 7.88 23.39
C ALA A 81 15.64 8.96 24.29
N LYS A 82 14.84 9.91 24.78
CA LYS A 82 15.27 10.92 25.76
C LYS A 82 15.76 10.30 27.07
N ALA A 83 15.06 9.29 27.57
CA ALA A 83 15.49 8.54 28.75
C ALA A 83 16.82 7.78 28.54
N GLN A 84 17.15 7.43 27.29
CA GLN A 84 18.42 6.84 26.91
C GLN A 84 19.56 7.86 26.77
N GLY A 85 19.25 9.16 26.91
CA GLY A 85 20.21 10.27 26.86
C GLY A 85 20.37 10.91 25.48
N PHE A 86 19.50 10.59 24.51
CA PHE A 86 19.52 11.24 23.19
C PHE A 86 18.87 12.62 23.23
N ASP A 87 19.44 13.57 22.49
CA ASP A 87 18.80 14.87 22.24
C ASP A 87 17.73 14.70 21.16
N VAL A 88 16.48 14.97 21.53
CA VAL A 88 15.30 14.77 20.69
C VAL A 88 14.45 16.04 20.55
N ALA A 89 14.94 17.20 21.00
CA ALA A 89 14.16 18.44 21.02
C ALA A 89 13.66 18.87 19.62
N ASP A 90 14.52 18.73 18.61
CA ASP A 90 14.18 19.03 17.22
C ASP A 90 13.14 18.04 16.67
N LEU A 91 13.24 16.75 17.05
CA LEU A 91 12.30 15.70 16.63
C LEU A 91 10.93 15.89 17.28
N GLU A 92 10.87 16.27 18.56
CA GLU A 92 9.64 16.63 19.27
C GLU A 92 8.93 17.82 18.58
N THR A 93 9.70 18.86 18.21
CA THR A 93 9.17 20.05 17.53
C THR A 93 8.63 19.70 16.14
N ARG A 94 9.34 18.88 15.37
CA ARG A 94 8.88 18.39 14.06
C ARG A 94 7.62 17.54 14.19
N ALA A 95 7.54 16.68 15.21
CA ALA A 95 6.37 15.86 15.49
C ALA A 95 5.12 16.70 15.83
N GLN A 96 5.28 17.74 16.66
CA GLN A 96 4.20 18.68 16.99
C GLN A 96 3.75 19.48 15.77
N THR A 97 4.70 19.92 14.96
CA THR A 97 4.41 20.59 13.69
C THR A 97 3.64 19.67 12.75
N ALA A 98 4.05 18.40 12.61
CA ALA A 98 3.35 17.39 11.83
C ALA A 98 1.90 17.17 12.32
N ALA A 99 1.67 17.15 13.64
CA ALA A 99 0.34 17.02 14.22
C ALA A 99 -0.58 18.19 13.87
N SER A 100 -0.05 19.41 13.70
CA SER A 100 -0.82 20.58 13.26
C SER A 100 -1.40 20.43 11.85
N PHE A 101 -0.79 19.58 11.01
CA PHE A 101 -1.27 19.26 9.66
C PHE A 101 -2.36 18.18 9.62
N ASN A 102 -2.89 17.73 10.77
CA ASN A 102 -3.98 16.74 10.84
C ASN A 102 -5.36 17.34 10.49
N VAL A 103 -5.43 17.99 9.33
CA VAL A 103 -6.66 18.48 8.70
C VAL A 103 -6.87 17.73 7.39
N THR A 104 -8.13 17.62 6.94
CA THR A 104 -8.52 16.72 5.84
C THR A 104 -7.69 16.86 4.56
N ARG A 105 -7.23 18.08 4.23
CA ARG A 105 -6.45 18.33 3.00
C ARG A 105 -4.96 17.95 3.10
N THR A 106 -4.37 18.00 4.29
CA THR A 106 -2.92 17.81 4.52
C THR A 106 -2.62 16.57 5.35
N ARG A 107 -3.62 15.73 5.63
CA ARG A 107 -3.46 14.57 6.51
C ARG A 107 -2.43 13.55 6.00
N ALA A 108 -2.37 13.34 4.68
CA ALA A 108 -1.36 12.47 4.08
C ALA A 108 0.07 13.01 4.29
N GLU A 109 0.23 14.33 4.31
CA GLU A 109 1.50 15.00 4.60
C GLU A 109 1.85 14.88 6.08
N ALA A 110 0.88 15.03 6.98
CA ALA A 110 1.06 14.78 8.42
C ALA A 110 1.56 13.35 8.69
N GLU A 111 0.93 12.33 8.08
CA GLU A 111 1.36 10.93 8.24
C GLU A 111 2.77 10.71 7.68
N ARG A 112 3.09 11.31 6.53
CA ARG A 112 4.44 11.23 5.95
C ARG A 112 5.49 11.83 6.89
N LEU A 113 5.26 13.03 7.41
CA LEU A 113 6.17 13.71 8.33
C LEU A 113 6.35 12.94 9.64
N LEU A 114 5.27 12.42 10.22
CA LEU A 114 5.36 11.60 11.43
C LEU A 114 6.18 10.32 11.20
N ASN A 115 6.00 9.65 10.06
CA ASN A 115 6.80 8.47 9.72
C ASN A 115 8.27 8.81 9.45
N GLU A 116 8.56 9.99 8.90
CA GLU A 116 9.93 10.47 8.72
C GLU A 116 10.61 10.69 10.07
N VAL A 117 9.95 11.45 10.97
CA VAL A 117 10.46 11.68 12.34
C VAL A 117 10.70 10.35 13.06
N ARG A 118 9.81 9.37 12.89
CA ARG A 118 9.95 8.05 13.52
C ARG A 118 11.21 7.32 13.08
N ARG A 119 11.57 7.42 11.79
CA ARG A 119 12.77 6.79 11.24
C ARG A 119 14.05 7.47 11.72
N ASP A 120 13.97 8.76 12.03
CA ASP A 120 15.09 9.55 12.53
C ASP A 120 15.31 9.37 14.04
N ILE A 121 14.43 8.66 14.76
CA ILE A 121 14.60 8.41 16.20
C ILE A 121 15.83 7.52 16.41
N PRO A 122 16.83 7.98 17.18
CA PRO A 122 18.00 7.17 17.49
C PRO A 122 17.60 6.00 18.38
N ILE A 123 17.94 4.79 17.94
CA ILE A 123 17.76 3.56 18.72
C ILE A 123 19.15 3.19 19.25
N LYS A 124 19.29 3.08 20.56
CA LYS A 124 20.49 2.47 21.13
C LYS A 124 20.47 1.01 20.70
N GLU A 125 21.45 0.62 19.88
CA GLU A 125 21.62 -0.77 19.46
C GLU A 125 21.77 -1.59 20.76
N SER A 126 20.68 -2.27 21.14
CA SER A 126 20.67 -3.13 22.32
C SER A 126 21.77 -4.15 22.09
N ALA A 127 22.83 -4.09 22.89
CA ALA A 127 23.95 -5.02 22.82
C ALA A 127 23.41 -6.43 22.60
N GLU A 128 23.69 -6.97 21.41
CA GLU A 128 23.20 -8.27 20.97
C GLU A 128 23.54 -9.28 22.07
N PRO A 129 22.56 -9.95 22.70
CA PRO A 129 22.88 -10.96 23.69
C PRO A 129 23.74 -12.00 22.99
N PRO A 130 24.90 -12.38 23.54
CA PRO A 130 25.81 -13.30 22.87
C PRO A 130 25.04 -14.57 22.51
N LEU A 131 25.00 -14.90 21.22
CA LEU A 131 24.34 -16.10 20.74
C LEU A 131 24.84 -17.29 21.56
N PRO A 132 23.95 -18.18 22.05
CA PRO A 132 24.38 -19.37 22.74
C PRO A 132 25.32 -20.15 21.82
N GLN A 133 26.59 -20.29 22.22
CA GLN A 133 27.54 -21.15 21.53
C GLN A 133 27.04 -22.58 21.68
N TYR A 134 26.23 -23.04 20.72
CA TYR A 134 25.89 -24.45 20.59
C TYR A 134 27.20 -25.21 20.41
N GLY A 135 27.53 -25.99 21.44
CA GLY A 135 28.80 -26.66 21.59
C GLY A 135 29.21 -27.42 20.34
N LYS A 136 30.47 -27.21 19.93
CA LYS A 136 31.22 -28.16 19.11
C LYS A 136 30.95 -29.57 19.64
N GLY A 137 30.49 -30.44 18.74
CA GLY A 137 30.03 -31.79 19.04
C GLY A 137 30.94 -32.54 20.01
N GLN A 138 30.35 -32.96 21.13
CA GLN A 138 30.81 -34.14 21.83
C GLN A 138 30.49 -35.33 20.93
N SER A 139 31.49 -35.79 20.19
CA SER A 139 31.47 -37.06 19.48
C SER A 139 31.17 -38.17 20.49
N ALA A 140 30.04 -38.84 20.33
CA ALA A 140 29.66 -40.01 21.12
C ALA A 140 30.66 -41.17 20.90
N PRO A 141 30.96 -41.99 21.92
CA PRO A 141 31.77 -43.19 21.75
C PRO A 141 30.89 -44.30 21.13
N GLY A 142 31.02 -44.47 19.81
CA GLY A 142 30.46 -45.62 19.10
C GLY A 142 31.34 -46.85 19.32
N GLY A 143 30.77 -47.86 19.97
CA GLY A 143 31.39 -49.16 20.23
C GLY A 143 31.85 -49.88 18.97
N ALA A 144 33.00 -50.53 19.09
CA ALA A 144 33.52 -51.49 18.12
C ALA A 144 32.86 -52.88 18.34
N PRO A 145 32.81 -53.74 17.30
CA PRO A 145 32.05 -54.99 17.28
C PRO A 145 32.59 -56.09 18.21
#